data_AF-A0A3D1E2C1-F1
#
_entry.id   AF-A0A3D1E2C1-F1
#
_cell.length_a   1.000
_cell.length_b   1.000
_cell.length_c   1.000
_cell.angle_alpha   90.00
_cell.angle_beta   90.00
_cell.angle_gamma   90.00
#
_symmetry.space_group_name_H-M   'P 1'
#
loop_
_entity.id
_entity.type
_entity.pdbx_description
1 polymer ?
#
loop_
_entity_poly.entity_id
_entity_poly.type
_entity_poly.pdbx_seq_one_letter_code
_entity_poly.pdbx_strand_id
1 'polypeptide(L)'
;CISHKMLADRLRGAETLHDAVMINHFGNIRGSNEAEDCTVIFITGRNQPSPPDIDIAARALFWNDGEQLQHNEGSRIDIDRNQTVNLPLELRGYTMKDPSSGLGVNSRSFTDPRIEKWHQQLREAETVQAIARLRLVHSPIKKRVFLLGNL
;
A
#
# COMPACT_ATOMS: atom_id res chain seq x y z
N CYS A 1 10.09 1.09 11.87
CA CYS A 1 8.93 1.85 11.36
C CYS A 1 8.96 1.84 9.84
N ILE A 2 7.84 1.55 9.18
CA ILE A 2 7.67 1.68 7.73
C ILE A 2 6.62 2.77 7.48
N SER A 3 6.96 3.74 6.64
CA SER A 3 6.10 4.90 6.37
C SER A 3 6.25 5.42 4.93
N HIS A 4 5.56 6.51 4.60
CA HIS A 4 5.85 7.24 3.36
C HIS A 4 7.26 7.87 3.41
N LYS A 5 7.93 7.96 2.27
CA LYS A 5 9.34 8.38 2.15
C LYS A 5 9.65 9.68 2.91
N MET A 6 8.84 10.72 2.72
CA MET A 6 9.04 12.00 3.41
C MET A 6 8.98 11.89 4.95
N LEU A 7 8.10 11.03 5.48
CA LEU A 7 8.03 10.81 6.93
C LEU A 7 9.23 10.00 7.41
N ALA A 8 9.62 8.96 6.67
CA ALA A 8 10.81 8.17 6.98
C ALA A 8 12.07 9.03 7.03
N ASP A 9 12.26 9.92 6.05
CA ASP A 9 13.41 10.81 5.99
C ASP A 9 13.41 11.83 7.14
N ARG A 10 12.24 12.38 7.49
CA ARG A 10 12.09 13.24 8.68
C ARG A 10 12.42 12.52 9.98
N LEU A 11 11.99 11.26 10.13
CA LEU A 11 12.25 10.47 11.33
C LEU A 11 13.74 10.11 11.47
N ARG A 12 14.42 9.81 10.36
CA ARG A 12 15.87 9.55 10.36
C ARG A 12 16.69 10.77 10.76
N GLY A 13 16.22 11.97 10.45
CA GLY A 13 16.87 13.23 10.84
C GLY A 13 16.56 13.68 12.27
N ALA A 14 15.73 12.95 13.02
CA ALA A 14 15.36 13.36 14.38
C ALA A 14 16.43 12.92 15.39
N GLU A 15 16.97 13.87 16.16
CA GLU A 15 17.97 13.60 17.21
C GLU A 15 17.45 12.72 18.35
N THR A 16 16.12 12.60 18.49
CA THR A 16 15.47 11.80 19.53
C THR A 16 15.30 10.33 19.14
N LEU A 17 15.68 9.94 17.92
CA LEU A 17 15.54 8.57 17.46
C LEU A 17 16.60 7.66 18.10
N HIS A 18 16.16 6.66 18.83
CA HIS A 18 17.05 5.68 19.44
C HIS A 18 17.68 4.74 18.38
N ASP A 19 18.96 4.39 18.52
CA ASP A 19 19.74 3.61 17.54
C ASP A 19 19.14 2.24 17.18
N ALA A 20 18.47 1.60 18.14
CA ALA A 20 17.76 0.34 17.93
C ALA A 20 16.53 0.45 17.00
N VAL A 21 16.11 1.66 16.60
CA VAL A 21 14.93 1.87 15.76
C VAL A 21 15.32 1.90 14.29
N MET A 22 14.94 0.85 13.57
CA MET A 22 15.05 0.82 12.12
C MET A 22 13.93 1.64 11.45
N ILE A 23 14.29 2.56 10.54
CA ILE A 23 13.34 3.35 9.74
C ILE A 23 13.46 2.99 8.26
N ASN A 24 12.34 2.58 7.66
CA ASN A 24 12.24 2.28 6.23
C ASN A 24 10.97 2.91 5.62
N HIS A 25 10.80 2.79 4.31
CA HIS A 25 9.65 3.32 3.59
C HIS A 25 9.14 2.34 2.53
N PHE A 26 7.87 2.50 2.15
CA PHE A 26 7.27 1.75 1.05
C PHE A 26 8.09 1.93 -0.24
N GLY A 27 8.27 0.85 -1.00
CA GLY A 27 9.12 0.81 -2.20
C GLY A 27 10.57 0.40 -1.93
N ASN A 28 11.08 0.54 -0.71
CA ASN A 28 12.49 0.24 -0.35
C ASN A 28 12.65 -1.05 0.48
N ILE A 29 11.56 -1.78 0.74
CA ILE A 29 11.56 -3.00 1.57
C ILE A 29 11.73 -4.27 0.75
N ARG A 30 11.62 -4.20 -0.58
CA ARG A 30 11.69 -5.36 -1.48
C ARG A 30 13.14 -5.82 -1.59
N GLY A 31 13.36 -7.12 -1.42
CA GLY A 31 14.70 -7.73 -1.49
C GLY A 31 15.56 -7.56 -0.23
N SER A 32 15.13 -6.77 0.76
CA SER A 32 15.83 -6.63 2.04
C SER A 32 15.34 -7.64 3.09
N ASN A 33 16.27 -8.11 3.93
CA ASN A 33 16.02 -8.91 5.13
C ASN A 33 16.38 -8.16 6.43
N GLU A 34 16.72 -6.86 6.35
CA GLU A 34 17.25 -6.10 7.48
C GLU A 34 16.31 -6.08 8.70
N ALA A 35 15.00 -6.19 8.48
CA ALA A 35 14.00 -6.19 9.55
C ALA A 35 13.75 -7.57 10.19
N GLU A 36 14.52 -8.62 9.83
CA GLU A 36 14.24 -9.98 10.30
C GLU A 36 14.42 -10.17 11.80
N ASP A 37 15.25 -9.37 12.47
CA ASP A 37 15.46 -9.45 13.92
C ASP A 37 14.59 -8.46 14.71
N CYS A 38 13.84 -7.59 14.01
CA CYS A 38 12.93 -6.66 14.66
C CYS A 38 11.79 -7.41 15.37
N THR A 39 11.50 -7.01 16.60
CA THR A 39 10.45 -7.62 17.43
C THR A 39 9.11 -6.89 17.35
N VAL A 40 9.15 -5.62 16.95
CA VAL A 40 7.98 -4.74 16.82
C VAL A 40 8.08 -3.97 15.52
N ILE A 41 6.98 -3.86 14.79
CA ILE A 41 6.85 -2.96 13.65
C ILE A 41 5.68 -2.01 13.81
N PHE A 42 5.93 -0.76 13.46
CA PHE A 42 4.92 0.26 13.22
C PHE A 42 4.87 0.51 11.72
N ILE A 43 3.70 0.33 11.13
CA ILE A 43 3.43 0.68 9.72
C ILE A 43 2.45 1.85 9.76
N THR A 44 2.87 2.99 9.23
CA THR A 44 2.07 4.22 9.26
C THR A 44 1.57 4.56 7.86
N GLY A 45 0.26 4.74 7.74
CA GLY A 45 -0.41 4.97 6.46
C GLY A 45 -0.42 3.73 5.57
N ARG A 46 -0.61 3.96 4.27
CA ARG A 46 -0.52 2.96 3.22
C ARG A 46 0.18 3.58 2.02
N ASN A 47 0.84 2.77 1.21
CA ASN A 47 1.29 3.25 -0.10
C ASN A 47 0.03 3.57 -0.90
N GLN A 48 -0.16 4.83 -1.32
CA GLN A 48 -1.32 5.24 -2.11
C GLN A 48 -0.87 6.20 -3.22
N PRO A 49 -0.43 5.65 -4.37
CA PRO A 49 -0.16 6.44 -5.55
C PRO A 49 -1.43 7.15 -6.03
N SER A 50 -1.26 8.24 -6.77
CA SER A 50 -2.41 8.97 -7.31
C SER A 50 -3.13 8.13 -8.37
N PRO A 51 -4.47 8.23 -8.54
CA PRO A 51 -5.18 7.48 -9.57
C PRO A 51 -4.61 7.67 -10.99
N PRO A 52 -4.18 8.88 -11.42
CA PRO A 52 -3.51 9.05 -12.72
C PRO A 52 -2.20 8.27 -12.85
N ASP A 53 -1.37 8.21 -11.81
CA ASP A 53 -0.11 7.43 -11.85
C ASP A 53 -0.37 5.93 -12.04
N ILE A 54 -1.41 5.42 -11.37
CA ILE A 54 -1.85 4.02 -11.50
C ILE A 54 -2.35 3.75 -12.93
N ASP A 55 -3.13 4.66 -13.50
CA ASP A 55 -3.70 4.55 -14.84
C ASP A 55 -2.61 4.56 -15.92
N ILE A 56 -1.64 5.48 -15.82
CA ILE A 56 -0.48 5.57 -16.72
C ILE A 56 0.34 4.27 -16.68
N ALA A 57 0.61 3.76 -15.48
CA ALA A 57 1.35 2.52 -15.33
C ALA A 57 0.58 1.31 -15.90
N ALA A 58 -0.74 1.27 -15.72
CA ALA A 58 -1.56 0.22 -16.30
C ALA A 58 -1.57 0.26 -17.83
N ARG A 59 -1.60 1.45 -18.45
CA ARG A 59 -1.47 1.61 -19.92
C ARG A 59 -0.17 1.02 -20.44
N ALA A 60 0.93 1.26 -19.74
CA ALA A 60 2.23 0.69 -20.11
C ALA A 60 2.24 -0.83 -19.96
N LEU A 61 1.63 -1.38 -18.91
CA LEU A 61 1.60 -2.82 -18.64
C LEU A 61 0.72 -3.59 -19.63
N PHE A 62 -0.44 -3.02 -20.00
CA PHE A 62 -1.45 -3.65 -20.85
C PHE A 62 -1.48 -3.04 -22.27
N TRP A 63 -0.35 -2.49 -22.74
CA TRP A 63 -0.29 -1.75 -24.01
C TRP A 63 -0.67 -2.59 -25.25
N ASN A 64 -0.43 -3.91 -25.19
CA ASN A 64 -0.69 -4.87 -26.27
C ASN A 64 -1.86 -5.81 -25.95
N ASP A 65 -2.75 -5.41 -25.05
CA ASP A 65 -3.97 -6.18 -24.76
C ASP A 65 -4.96 -6.02 -25.92
N GLY A 66 -5.69 -7.09 -26.25
CA GLY A 66 -6.66 -7.09 -27.35
C GLY A 66 -7.89 -6.22 -27.07
N GLU A 67 -8.19 -6.00 -25.79
CA GLU A 67 -9.31 -5.19 -25.32
C GLU A 67 -8.81 -3.89 -24.68
N GLN A 68 -9.44 -2.77 -25.03
CA GLN A 68 -9.09 -1.46 -24.48
C GLN A 68 -9.34 -1.40 -22.96
N LEU A 69 -8.44 -0.72 -22.24
CA LEU A 69 -8.58 -0.42 -20.82
C LEU A 69 -9.79 0.49 -20.57
N GLN A 70 -10.58 0.17 -19.55
CA GLN A 70 -11.72 0.99 -19.13
C GLN A 70 -11.28 1.99 -18.05
N HIS A 71 -10.99 3.21 -18.48
CA HIS A 71 -10.47 4.26 -17.58
C HIS A 71 -11.59 4.94 -16.80
N ASN A 72 -11.33 5.24 -15.52
CA ASN A 72 -12.25 6.01 -14.70
C ASN A 72 -12.03 7.51 -14.91
N GLU A 73 -13.09 8.32 -14.86
CA GLU A 73 -12.97 9.78 -14.97
C GLU A 73 -12.02 10.36 -13.90
N GLY A 74 -12.03 9.81 -12.68
CA GLY A 74 -11.12 10.21 -11.61
C GLY A 74 -9.65 9.83 -11.78
N SER A 75 -9.28 9.10 -12.84
CA SER A 75 -7.89 8.71 -13.15
C SER A 75 -7.34 9.31 -14.43
N ARG A 76 -8.11 10.18 -15.08
CA ARG A 76 -7.68 10.86 -16.30
C ARG A 76 -6.53 11.84 -16.03
N ILE A 77 -5.66 12.00 -17.02
CA ILE A 77 -4.46 12.84 -16.94
C ILE A 77 -4.79 14.30 -17.28
N ASP A 78 -5.88 14.51 -18.03
CA ASP A 78 -6.33 15.76 -18.64
C ASP A 78 -7.48 16.44 -17.89
N ILE A 79 -7.82 15.99 -16.68
CA ILE A 79 -8.91 16.58 -15.90
C ILE A 79 -8.53 18.03 -15.54
N ASP A 80 -9.50 18.95 -15.67
CA ASP A 80 -9.36 20.29 -15.13
C ASP A 80 -8.94 20.20 -13.66
N ARG A 81 -7.84 20.87 -13.29
CA ARG A 81 -7.30 20.85 -11.92
C ARG A 81 -8.30 21.36 -10.89
N ASN A 82 -9.34 22.08 -11.31
CA ASN A 82 -10.43 22.54 -10.46
C ASN A 82 -11.52 21.49 -10.22
N GLN A 83 -11.51 20.34 -10.92
CA GLN A 83 -12.50 19.29 -10.77
C GLN A 83 -11.89 18.06 -10.07
N THR A 84 -12.28 17.85 -8.80
CA THR A 84 -11.88 16.64 -8.06
C THR A 84 -12.90 15.53 -8.30
N VAL A 85 -12.61 14.64 -9.25
CA VAL A 85 -13.42 13.43 -9.48
C VAL A 85 -12.82 12.26 -8.70
N ASN A 86 -13.59 11.71 -7.77
CA ASN A 86 -13.16 10.54 -7.00
C ASN A 86 -13.49 9.24 -7.75
N LEU A 87 -12.64 8.23 -7.59
CA LEU A 87 -12.95 6.85 -7.98
C LEU A 87 -14.21 6.32 -7.26
N PRO A 88 -14.94 5.33 -7.80
CA PRO A 88 -16.04 4.70 -7.08
C PRO A 88 -15.58 4.06 -5.76
N LEU A 89 -16.51 3.96 -4.81
CA LEU A 89 -16.29 3.23 -3.56
C LEU A 89 -16.73 1.78 -3.73
N GLU A 90 -15.92 0.87 -3.23
CA GLU A 90 -16.21 -0.56 -3.16
C GLU A 90 -15.95 -1.05 -1.73
N LEU A 91 -16.86 -1.87 -1.21
CA LEU A 91 -16.68 -2.50 0.09
C LEU A 91 -15.60 -3.57 -0.01
N ARG A 92 -14.46 -3.33 0.65
CA ARG A 92 -13.35 -4.28 0.75
C ARG A 92 -13.40 -4.99 2.09
N GLY A 93 -13.61 -6.30 2.06
CA GLY A 93 -13.62 -7.13 3.28
C GLY A 93 -12.23 -7.25 3.90
N TYR A 94 -12.17 -7.35 5.22
CA TYR A 94 -10.91 -7.67 5.91
C TYR A 94 -10.55 -9.14 5.71
N THR A 95 -9.26 -9.45 5.62
CA THR A 95 -8.78 -10.83 5.67
C THR A 95 -8.89 -11.34 7.11
N MET A 96 -9.97 -12.06 7.41
CA MET A 96 -10.24 -12.63 8.74
C MET A 96 -10.28 -14.15 8.68
N LYS A 97 -10.04 -14.79 9.84
CA LYS A 97 -10.18 -16.25 10.00
C LYS A 97 -11.62 -16.70 9.71
N ASP A 98 -12.60 -15.86 10.04
CA ASP A 98 -14.01 -16.05 9.72
C ASP A 98 -14.47 -15.00 8.68
N PRO A 99 -14.62 -15.40 7.40
CA PRO A 99 -15.06 -14.51 6.33
C PRO A 99 -16.52 -14.06 6.45
N SER A 100 -17.33 -14.74 7.29
CA SER A 100 -18.78 -14.50 7.38
C SER A 100 -19.16 -13.26 8.20
N SER A 101 -18.18 -12.66 8.88
CA SER A 101 -18.38 -11.47 9.72
C SER A 101 -18.86 -10.24 8.94
N GLY A 102 -18.70 -10.23 7.60
CA GLY A 102 -19.13 -9.13 6.73
C GLY A 102 -18.42 -7.80 6.99
N LEU A 103 -17.34 -7.82 7.80
CA LEU A 103 -16.59 -6.64 8.17
C LEU A 103 -15.70 -6.21 7.01
N GLY A 104 -15.81 -4.93 6.65
CA GLY A 104 -15.02 -4.33 5.60
C GLY A 104 -14.99 -2.82 5.69
N VAL A 105 -14.30 -2.22 4.74
CA VAL A 105 -14.09 -0.79 4.62
C VAL A 105 -14.38 -0.34 3.20
N ASN A 106 -15.07 0.80 3.06
CA ASN A 106 -15.29 1.39 1.75
C ASN A 106 -13.98 2.00 1.26
N SER A 107 -13.43 1.42 0.21
CA SER A 107 -12.17 1.86 -0.41
C SER A 107 -12.42 2.31 -1.83
N ARG A 108 -11.65 3.30 -2.27
CA ARG A 108 -11.68 3.80 -3.64
C ARG A 108 -11.02 2.76 -4.56
N SER A 109 -11.72 2.31 -5.61
CA SER A 109 -11.25 1.26 -6.53
C SER A 109 -11.48 1.63 -8.01
N PHE A 110 -10.72 1.01 -8.89
CA PHE A 110 -10.91 1.12 -10.34
C PHE A 110 -11.98 0.13 -10.83
N THR A 111 -12.74 0.53 -11.85
CA THR A 111 -13.75 -0.34 -12.46
C THR A 111 -13.15 -1.38 -13.39
N ASP A 112 -12.03 -1.06 -14.08
CA ASP A 112 -11.31 -2.06 -14.87
C ASP A 112 -10.54 -3.00 -13.93
N PRO A 113 -10.81 -4.32 -13.98
CA PRO A 113 -10.17 -5.29 -13.07
C PRO A 113 -8.65 -5.39 -13.28
N ARG A 114 -8.12 -5.05 -14.45
CA ARG A 114 -6.68 -5.05 -14.73
C ARG A 114 -5.99 -3.89 -14.02
N ILE A 115 -6.58 -2.69 -14.12
CA ILE A 115 -6.09 -1.50 -13.42
C ILE A 115 -6.20 -1.68 -11.91
N GLU A 116 -7.33 -2.23 -11.43
CA GLU A 116 -7.53 -2.47 -10.00
C GLU A 116 -6.56 -3.51 -9.44
N LYS A 117 -6.23 -4.58 -10.19
CA LYS A 117 -5.18 -5.53 -9.78
C LYS A 117 -3.82 -4.85 -9.62
N TRP A 118 -3.47 -3.95 -10.55
CA TRP A 118 -2.23 -3.18 -10.46
C TRP A 118 -2.24 -2.23 -9.26
N HIS A 119 -3.37 -1.54 -9.04
CA HIS A 119 -3.60 -0.71 -7.87
C HIS A 119 -3.42 -1.49 -6.56
N GLN A 120 -3.99 -2.69 -6.48
CA GLN A 120 -3.88 -3.56 -5.31
C GLN A 120 -2.47 -4.07 -5.05
N GLN A 121 -1.74 -4.37 -6.12
CA GLN A 121 -0.35 -4.78 -6.05
C GLN A 121 0.56 -3.67 -5.48
N LEU A 122 0.23 -2.41 -5.75
CA LEU A 122 1.00 -1.27 -5.24
C LEU A 122 0.59 -0.86 -3.81
N ARG A 123 -0.69 -1.00 -3.45
CA ARG A 123 -1.21 -0.54 -2.16
C ARG A 123 -1.22 -1.63 -1.10
N GLU A 124 -2.06 -2.65 -1.27
CA GLU A 124 -2.29 -3.69 -0.26
C GLU A 124 -1.12 -4.66 -0.19
N ALA A 125 -0.59 -5.10 -1.34
CA ALA A 125 0.51 -6.07 -1.35
C ALA A 125 1.81 -5.48 -0.77
N GLU A 126 2.04 -4.16 -0.87
CA GLU A 126 3.19 -3.50 -0.25
C GLU A 126 3.11 -3.53 1.29
N THR A 127 1.91 -3.36 1.85
CA THR A 127 1.68 -3.49 3.30
C THR A 127 1.87 -4.94 3.75
N VAL A 128 1.37 -5.90 2.98
CA VAL A 128 1.60 -7.33 3.25
C VAL A 128 3.08 -7.67 3.22
N GLN A 129 3.82 -7.16 2.22
CA GLN A 129 5.27 -7.35 2.13
C GLN A 129 6.01 -6.75 3.32
N ALA A 130 5.63 -5.55 3.75
CA ALA A 130 6.17 -4.87 4.93
C ALA A 130 6.05 -5.74 6.19
N ILE A 131 4.87 -6.35 6.41
CA ILE A 131 4.62 -7.28 7.51
C ILE A 131 5.45 -8.56 7.33
N ALA A 132 5.48 -9.11 6.12
CA ALA A 132 6.20 -10.35 5.81
C ALA A 132 7.71 -10.24 6.04
N ARG A 133 8.30 -9.06 5.89
CA ARG A 133 9.73 -8.83 6.19
C ARG A 133 10.12 -9.13 7.64
N LEU A 134 9.18 -9.09 8.58
CA LEU A 134 9.42 -9.51 9.97
C LEU A 134 9.58 -11.03 10.14
N ARG A 135 9.27 -11.85 9.14
CA ARG A 135 9.30 -13.32 9.20
C ARG A 135 8.51 -13.88 10.40
N LEU A 136 7.27 -13.43 10.53
CA LEU A 136 6.40 -13.77 11.66
C LEU A 136 6.22 -15.28 11.89
N VAL A 137 6.23 -16.08 10.81
CA VAL A 137 5.95 -17.53 10.86
C VAL A 137 7.08 -18.33 11.51
N HIS A 138 8.34 -17.97 11.26
CA HIS A 138 9.52 -18.72 11.72
C HIS A 138 10.24 -18.06 12.89
N SER A 139 9.61 -17.09 13.55
CA SER A 139 10.21 -16.37 14.66
C SER A 139 10.12 -17.20 15.95
N PRO A 140 11.23 -17.38 16.71
CA PRO A 140 11.20 -18.03 18.01
C PRO A 140 10.45 -17.21 19.07
N ILE A 141 10.22 -15.92 18.79
CA ILE A 141 9.53 -14.97 19.68
C ILE A 141 8.28 -14.41 19.03
N LYS A 142 7.29 -14.05 19.86
CA LYS A 142 6.08 -13.37 19.39
C LYS A 142 6.38 -11.91 19.03
N LYS A 143 6.33 -11.60 17.74
CA LYS A 143 6.51 -10.25 17.22
C LYS A 143 5.18 -9.49 17.19
N ARG A 144 5.23 -8.16 17.30
CA ARG A 144 4.04 -7.29 17.32
C ARG A 144 3.99 -6.41 16.08
N VAL A 145 2.80 -6.31 15.49
CA VAL A 145 2.53 -5.47 14.31
C VAL A 145 1.48 -4.45 14.69
N PHE A 146 1.82 -3.17 14.53
CA PHE A 146 0.91 -2.05 14.70
C PHE A 146 0.67 -1.40 13.33
N LEU A 147 -0.57 -1.45 12.86
CA LEU A 147 -1.00 -0.77 11.64
C LEU A 147 -1.70 0.53 12.03
N LEU A 148 -1.08 1.65 11.69
CA LEU A 148 -1.52 3.00 12.01
C LEU A 148 -1.94 3.69 10.72
N GLY A 149 -3.13 3.34 10.21
CA GLY A 149 -3.67 3.90 8.97
C GLY A 149 -5.10 3.43 8.76
N ASN A 150 -5.80 4.11 7.85
CA ASN A 150 -7.09 3.64 7.37
C ASN A 150 -6.81 2.64 6.24
N LEU A 151 -7.01 1.35 6.52
CA LEU A 151 -6.90 0.30 5.51
C LEU A 151 -8.05 0.44 4.50
#